data_AF-A0A973GSE0-F1
#
_entry.id   AF-A0A973GSE0-F1
#
_cell.length_a   1.000
_cell.length_b   1.000
_cell.length_c   1.000
_cell.angle_alpha   90.00
_cell.angle_beta   90.00
_cell.angle_gamma   90.00
#
_symmetry.space_group_name_H-M   'P 1'
#
loop_
_entity.id
_entity.type
_entity.pdbx_description
1 polymer ?
#
loop_
_entity_poly.entity_id
_entity_poly.type
_entity_poly.pdbx_seq_one_letter_code
_entity_poly.pdbx_strand_id
1 'polypeptide(L)'
;MKKIVKLSMVVVSAVILLAVATRYADSQTKGGPSTKTNGSVGYTSILNNFTVDNTALVLVDHQVGTIDWAGEINTEQRSQLKAFAKLIAKFAKGAGMPIVLTSSLENEAQGPLLPEFKTIMPEEYAARIKRTGVINAWDDPAFADAVRKTGRKNILIAGLTTDVCLVPPELSARLKASML
;
A
#
# COMPACT_ATOMS: atom_id res chain seq x y z
N MET A 1 7.89 -25.43 3.58
CA MET A 1 6.74 -24.60 4.01
C MET A 1 6.94 -23.09 3.89
N LYS A 2 8.17 -22.53 3.86
CA LYS A 2 8.41 -21.07 3.76
C LYS A 2 8.09 -20.40 2.39
N LYS A 3 8.15 -21.15 1.28
CA LYS A 3 7.91 -20.60 -0.08
C LYS A 3 6.45 -20.28 -0.40
N ILE A 4 5.49 -20.92 0.28
CA ILE A 4 4.05 -20.85 -0.06
C ILE A 4 3.42 -19.55 0.47
N VAL A 5 3.86 -19.06 1.62
CA VAL A 5 3.33 -17.84 2.26
C VAL A 5 3.82 -16.56 1.56
N LYS A 6 5.06 -16.55 1.04
CA LYS A 6 5.62 -15.41 0.31
C LYS A 6 4.95 -15.15 -1.04
N LEU A 7 4.48 -16.21 -1.70
CA LEU A 7 3.81 -16.09 -3.01
C LEU A 7 2.33 -15.67 -2.85
N SER A 8 1.66 -16.06 -1.76
CA SER A 8 0.23 -15.78 -1.59
C SER A 8 -0.08 -14.30 -1.32
N MET A 9 0.70 -13.59 -0.50
CA MET A 9 0.44 -12.16 -0.21
C MET A 9 0.74 -11.23 -1.39
N VAL A 10 1.82 -11.49 -2.15
CA VAL A 10 2.17 -10.68 -3.33
C VAL A 10 1.10 -10.83 -4.43
N VAL A 11 0.56 -12.04 -4.61
CA VAL A 11 -0.51 -12.29 -5.60
C VAL A 11 -1.81 -11.60 -5.19
N VAL A 12 -2.17 -11.57 -3.90
CA VAL A 12 -3.40 -10.90 -3.44
C VAL A 12 -3.34 -9.38 -3.69
N SER A 13 -2.23 -8.71 -3.38
CA SER A 13 -2.09 -7.26 -3.64
C SER A 13 -2.04 -6.93 -5.14
N ALA A 14 -1.42 -7.79 -5.96
CA ALA A 14 -1.39 -7.62 -7.42
C ALA A 14 -2.77 -7.80 -8.06
N VAL A 15 -3.57 -8.77 -7.58
CA VAL A 15 -4.95 -8.99 -8.03
C VAL A 15 -5.86 -7.83 -7.64
N ILE A 16 -5.68 -7.26 -6.43
CA ILE A 16 -6.41 -6.06 -6.00
C ILE A 16 -6.04 -4.87 -6.88
N LEU A 17 -4.75 -4.62 -7.13
CA LEU A 17 -4.30 -3.54 -8.02
C LEU A 17 -4.87 -3.70 -9.42
N LEU A 18 -4.83 -4.91 -9.98
CA LEU A 18 -5.39 -5.19 -11.30
C LEU A 18 -6.90 -4.95 -11.34
N ALA A 19 -7.65 -5.39 -10.32
CA ALA A 19 -9.08 -5.16 -10.21
C ALA A 19 -9.43 -3.66 -10.08
N VAL A 20 -8.64 -2.89 -9.32
CA VAL A 20 -8.82 -1.43 -9.22
C VAL A 20 -8.48 -0.75 -10.55
N ALA A 21 -7.40 -1.16 -11.21
CA ALA A 21 -6.95 -0.58 -12.47
C ALA A 21 -7.90 -0.88 -13.64
N THR A 22 -8.42 -2.11 -13.75
CA THR A 22 -9.41 -2.46 -14.79
C THR A 22 -10.71 -1.67 -14.62
N ARG A 23 -11.17 -1.50 -13.38
CA ARG A 23 -12.36 -0.68 -13.09
C ARG A 23 -12.16 0.79 -13.34
N TYR A 24 -10.96 1.31 -13.03
CA TYR A 24 -10.62 2.67 -13.40
C TYR A 24 -10.71 2.86 -14.92
N ALA A 25 -10.12 1.95 -15.70
CA ALA A 25 -10.22 1.99 -17.16
C ALA A 25 -11.68 1.89 -17.65
N ASP A 26 -12.50 1.01 -17.08
CA ASP A 26 -13.93 0.91 -17.40
C ASP A 26 -14.69 2.20 -17.07
N SER A 27 -14.40 2.84 -15.93
CA SER A 27 -15.05 4.10 -15.52
C SER A 27 -14.75 5.28 -16.44
N GLN A 28 -13.58 5.29 -17.09
CA GLN A 28 -13.22 6.31 -18.09
C GLN A 28 -13.96 6.10 -19.43
N THR A 29 -14.52 4.90 -19.68
CA THR A 29 -15.21 4.57 -20.94
C THR A 29 -16.73 4.56 -20.83
N LYS A 30 -17.30 4.46 -19.62
CA LYS A 30 -18.76 4.42 -19.40
C LYS A 30 -19.16 5.32 -18.23
N GLY A 31 -19.84 6.43 -18.53
CA GLY A 31 -20.50 7.26 -17.52
C GLY A 31 -21.76 6.58 -16.98
N GLY A 32 -21.76 6.15 -15.72
CA GLY A 32 -22.97 5.73 -14.99
C GLY A 32 -22.77 4.56 -14.01
N PRO A 33 -23.53 4.51 -12.90
CA PRO A 33 -23.23 3.65 -11.75
C PRO A 33 -23.52 2.16 -12.00
N SER A 34 -22.61 1.30 -11.53
CA SER A 34 -22.67 -0.15 -11.71
C SER A 34 -23.78 -0.81 -10.89
N THR A 35 -24.53 -1.70 -11.53
CA THR A 35 -25.60 -2.54 -10.99
C THR A 35 -25.12 -3.47 -9.86
N LYS A 36 -25.90 -3.54 -8.78
CA LYS A 36 -25.68 -4.47 -7.66
C LYS A 36 -26.28 -5.85 -7.99
N THR A 37 -25.48 -6.91 -7.91
CA THR A 37 -25.95 -8.29 -7.88
C THR A 37 -25.75 -8.87 -6.47
N ASN A 38 -26.84 -9.38 -5.89
CA ASN A 38 -26.88 -10.08 -4.61
C ASN A 38 -26.48 -11.56 -4.80
N GLY A 39 -25.66 -12.09 -3.90
CA GLY A 39 -25.54 -13.54 -3.69
C GLY A 39 -24.10 -14.08 -3.59
N SER A 40 -23.77 -14.65 -2.42
CA SER A 40 -22.50 -15.30 -2.01
C SER A 40 -21.28 -14.38 -1.87
N VAL A 41 -20.74 -14.27 -0.65
CA VAL A 41 -19.48 -13.54 -0.38
C VAL A 41 -18.30 -14.39 -0.85
N GLY A 42 -18.11 -14.47 -2.16
CA GLY A 42 -16.88 -15.02 -2.77
C GLY A 42 -15.76 -13.97 -2.76
N TYR A 43 -14.50 -14.40 -2.91
CA TYR A 43 -13.35 -13.49 -3.05
C TYR A 43 -13.58 -12.38 -4.09
N THR A 44 -14.30 -12.69 -5.18
CA THR A 44 -14.71 -11.73 -6.21
C THR A 44 -15.58 -10.60 -5.67
N SER A 45 -16.48 -10.86 -4.70
CA SER A 45 -17.32 -9.82 -4.07
C SER A 45 -16.51 -8.85 -3.21
N ILE A 46 -15.44 -9.33 -2.55
CA ILE A 46 -14.52 -8.51 -1.76
C ILE A 46 -13.69 -7.61 -2.68
N LEU A 47 -13.12 -8.19 -3.74
CA LEU A 47 -12.40 -7.43 -4.77
C LEU A 47 -13.32 -6.43 -5.47
N ASN A 48 -14.59 -6.78 -5.64
CA ASN A 48 -15.58 -5.90 -6.24
C ASN A 48 -15.93 -4.66 -5.40
N ASN A 49 -15.45 -4.56 -4.16
CA ASN A 49 -15.68 -3.40 -3.30
C ASN A 49 -14.54 -2.37 -3.34
N PHE A 50 -13.41 -2.65 -4.00
CA PHE A 50 -12.29 -1.71 -4.12
C PHE A 50 -12.42 -0.90 -5.42
N THR A 51 -12.49 0.43 -5.29
CA THR A 51 -12.45 1.40 -6.38
C THR A 51 -11.47 2.51 -6.04
N VAL A 52 -11.05 3.26 -7.05
CA VAL A 52 -10.14 4.42 -6.88
C VAL A 52 -10.74 5.45 -5.92
N ASP A 53 -12.05 5.69 -6.01
CA ASP A 53 -12.76 6.68 -5.20
C ASP A 53 -12.92 6.29 -3.73
N ASN A 54 -12.87 5.00 -3.40
CA ASN A 54 -13.11 4.53 -2.03
C ASN A 54 -11.88 3.94 -1.35
N THR A 55 -10.72 3.99 -2.03
CA THR A 55 -9.47 3.35 -1.60
C THR A 55 -8.35 4.38 -1.46
N ALA A 56 -7.59 4.31 -0.36
CA ALA A 56 -6.32 5.01 -0.18
C ALA A 56 -5.15 4.04 -0.42
N LEU A 57 -4.04 4.56 -0.97
CA LEU A 57 -2.77 3.84 -1.03
C LEU A 57 -1.94 4.16 0.21
N VAL A 58 -1.42 3.13 0.89
CA VAL A 58 -0.53 3.27 2.05
C VAL A 58 0.77 2.53 1.77
N LEU A 59 1.88 3.25 1.71
CA LEU A 59 3.22 2.68 1.47
C LEU A 59 4.07 2.79 2.73
N VAL A 60 4.47 1.63 3.25
CA VAL A 60 5.22 1.51 4.50
C VAL A 60 6.66 1.11 4.19
N ASP A 61 7.62 1.95 4.57
CA ASP A 61 9.05 1.57 4.69
C ASP A 61 9.70 1.02 3.42
N HIS A 62 9.30 1.52 2.25
CA HIS A 62 10.04 1.32 0.99
C HIS A 62 11.33 2.16 1.01
N GLN A 63 12.23 1.85 1.94
CA GLN A 63 13.48 2.55 2.19
C GLN A 63 14.64 1.85 1.50
N VAL A 64 15.65 2.61 1.10
CA VAL A 64 16.80 2.07 0.34
C VAL A 64 17.52 0.98 1.13
N GLY A 65 17.90 1.26 2.38
CA GLY A 65 18.58 0.30 3.25
C GLY A 65 17.70 -0.88 3.63
N THR A 66 16.43 -0.64 3.99
CA THR A 66 15.48 -1.72 4.31
C THR A 66 15.31 -2.71 3.15
N ILE A 67 15.23 -2.23 1.91
CA ILE A 67 15.13 -3.07 0.71
C ILE A 67 16.44 -3.83 0.45
N ASP A 68 17.58 -3.21 0.73
CA ASP A 68 18.89 -3.85 0.56
C ASP A 68 19.13 -4.95 1.61
N TRP A 69 18.58 -4.81 2.83
CA TRP A 69 18.59 -5.82 3.90
C TRP A 69 17.71 -7.04 3.65
N ALA A 70 16.84 -7.01 2.65
CA ALA A 70 16.07 -8.18 2.25
C ALA A 70 17.03 -9.22 1.64
N GLY A 71 17.77 -9.94 2.49
CA GLY A 71 18.83 -10.87 2.10
C GLY A 71 18.31 -12.15 1.43
N GLU A 72 16.99 -12.38 1.52
CA GLU A 72 16.33 -13.51 0.85
C GLU A 72 16.06 -13.28 -0.63
N ILE A 73 16.21 -12.04 -1.14
CA ILE A 73 15.97 -11.71 -2.55
C ILE A 73 17.28 -11.37 -3.28
N ASN A 74 17.39 -11.85 -4.51
CA ASN A 74 18.51 -11.55 -5.39
C ASN A 74 18.38 -10.12 -5.99
N THR A 75 19.41 -9.69 -6.72
CA THR A 75 19.47 -8.34 -7.33
C THR A 75 18.32 -8.07 -8.31
N GLU A 76 17.92 -9.06 -9.11
CA GLU A 76 16.82 -8.92 -10.06
C GLU A 76 15.48 -8.75 -9.32
N GLN A 77 15.20 -9.60 -8.34
CA GLN A 77 14.01 -9.52 -7.50
C GLN A 77 13.93 -8.20 -6.73
N ARG A 78 15.07 -7.70 -6.25
CA ARG A 78 15.16 -6.36 -5.64
C ARG A 78 14.80 -5.25 -6.62
N SER A 79 15.26 -5.37 -7.86
CA SER A 79 14.93 -4.42 -8.93
C SER A 79 13.45 -4.46 -9.28
N GLN A 80 12.86 -5.66 -9.37
CA GLN A 80 11.42 -5.86 -9.59
C GLN A 80 10.59 -5.27 -8.46
N LEU A 81 10.97 -5.49 -7.20
CA LEU A 81 10.31 -4.88 -6.04
C LEU A 81 10.28 -3.35 -6.13
N LYS A 82 11.43 -2.72 -6.42
CA LYS A 82 11.51 -1.27 -6.62
C LYS A 82 10.63 -0.82 -7.80
N ALA A 83 10.57 -1.60 -8.88
CA ALA A 83 9.72 -1.31 -10.03
C ALA A 83 8.22 -1.36 -9.69
N PHE A 84 7.77 -2.39 -8.94
CA PHE A 84 6.38 -2.50 -8.51
C PHE A 84 5.98 -1.37 -7.56
N ALA A 85 6.83 -1.02 -6.60
CA ALA A 85 6.60 0.11 -5.70
C ALA A 85 6.42 1.43 -6.47
N LYS A 86 7.23 1.65 -7.51
CA LYS A 86 7.09 2.82 -8.40
C LYS A 86 5.82 2.75 -9.25
N LEU A 87 5.46 1.57 -9.74
CA LEU A 87 4.26 1.38 -10.56
C LEU A 87 2.98 1.71 -9.78
N ILE A 88 2.84 1.18 -8.56
CA ILE A 88 1.66 1.45 -7.74
C ILE A 88 1.57 2.92 -7.32
N ALA A 89 2.71 3.56 -7.03
CA ALA A 89 2.75 4.99 -6.70
C ALA A 89 2.31 5.85 -7.91
N LYS A 90 2.83 5.54 -9.11
CA LYS A 90 2.43 6.24 -10.35
C LYS A 90 0.94 6.06 -10.64
N PHE A 91 0.43 4.85 -10.49
CA PHE A 91 -0.98 4.55 -10.68
C PHE A 91 -1.85 5.37 -9.72
N ALA A 92 -1.59 5.28 -8.41
CA ALA A 92 -2.37 5.98 -7.40
C ALA A 92 -2.34 7.50 -7.60
N LYS A 93 -1.17 8.08 -7.91
CA LYS A 93 -1.04 9.51 -8.17
C LYS A 93 -1.81 9.93 -9.42
N GLY A 94 -1.67 9.17 -10.51
CA GLY A 94 -2.36 9.45 -11.77
C GLY A 94 -3.88 9.26 -11.68
N ALA A 95 -4.35 8.37 -10.81
CA ALA A 95 -5.76 8.12 -10.57
C ALA A 95 -6.39 9.01 -9.49
N GLY A 96 -5.61 9.92 -8.87
CA GLY A 96 -6.11 10.83 -7.84
C GLY A 96 -6.45 10.16 -6.50
N MET A 97 -5.86 8.99 -6.21
CA MET A 97 -6.04 8.32 -4.92
C MET A 97 -5.28 9.08 -3.82
N PRO A 98 -5.83 9.16 -2.58
CA PRO A 98 -5.04 9.59 -1.44
C PRO A 98 -3.87 8.63 -1.19
N ILE A 99 -2.66 9.17 -0.98
CA ILE A 99 -1.45 8.39 -0.72
C ILE A 99 -0.89 8.78 0.65
N VAL A 100 -0.61 7.79 1.50
CA VAL A 100 0.09 7.96 2.78
C VAL A 100 1.42 7.23 2.72
N LEU A 101 2.50 7.94 3.06
CA LEU A 101 3.85 7.39 3.14
C LEU A 101 4.34 7.39 4.57
N THR A 102 5.01 6.30 4.98
CA THR A 102 5.78 6.28 6.23
C THR A 102 7.14 5.62 6.05
N SER A 103 8.07 6.00 6.92
CA SER A 103 9.43 5.47 7.02
C SER A 103 9.76 5.21 8.48
N SER A 104 10.62 4.22 8.74
CA SER A 104 11.14 3.92 10.07
C SER A 104 12.63 4.23 10.13
N LEU A 105 13.04 5.07 11.09
CA LEU A 105 14.45 5.42 11.33
C LEU A 105 15.18 5.85 10.04
N GLU A 106 14.58 6.77 9.28
CA GLU A 106 15.06 7.10 7.92
C GLU A 106 16.48 7.71 7.83
N ASN A 107 17.00 8.22 8.95
CA ASN A 107 18.36 8.77 9.04
C ASN A 107 19.38 7.74 9.54
N GLU A 108 18.92 6.54 9.89
CA GLU A 108 19.76 5.43 10.32
C GLU A 108 20.02 4.49 9.14
N ALA A 109 20.47 3.26 9.44
CA ALA A 109 20.89 2.31 8.44
C ALA A 109 19.76 1.84 7.49
N GLN A 110 18.48 2.05 7.85
CA GLN A 110 17.31 1.86 6.98
C GLN A 110 17.33 2.84 5.79
N GLY A 111 17.85 4.04 5.99
CA GLY A 111 17.95 5.10 4.97
C GLY A 111 16.61 5.72 4.56
N PRO A 112 16.61 6.66 3.59
CA PRO A 112 15.40 7.34 3.16
C PRO A 112 14.48 6.42 2.35
N LEU A 113 13.21 6.83 2.21
CA LEU A 113 12.32 6.26 1.19
C LEU A 113 12.93 6.37 -0.21
N LEU A 114 12.56 5.44 -1.10
CA LEU A 114 13.00 5.40 -2.50
C LEU A 114 13.04 6.81 -3.12
N PRO A 115 14.19 7.26 -3.65
CA PRO A 115 14.33 8.61 -4.20
C PRO A 115 13.33 8.94 -5.31
N GLU A 116 12.93 7.94 -6.11
CA GLU A 116 11.96 8.13 -7.19
C GLU A 116 10.57 8.55 -6.69
N PHE A 117 10.25 8.27 -5.43
CA PHE A 117 9.02 8.77 -4.82
C PHE A 117 8.99 10.30 -4.72
N LYS A 118 10.14 10.96 -4.58
CA LYS A 118 10.22 12.44 -4.62
C LYS A 118 9.73 13.00 -5.95
N THR A 119 9.96 12.28 -7.04
CA THR A 119 9.55 12.70 -8.39
C THR A 119 8.11 12.30 -8.68
N ILE A 120 7.69 11.11 -8.25
CA ILE A 120 6.35 10.58 -8.54
C ILE A 120 5.27 11.26 -7.69
N MET A 121 5.56 11.52 -6.41
CA MET A 121 4.60 12.00 -5.41
C MET A 121 5.29 13.00 -4.45
N PRO A 122 5.72 14.18 -4.95
CA PRO A 122 6.56 15.12 -4.20
C PRO A 122 5.92 15.61 -2.90
N GLU A 123 4.62 15.92 -2.94
CA GLU A 123 3.86 16.43 -1.79
C GLU A 123 3.77 15.37 -0.70
N GLU A 124 3.42 14.14 -1.06
CA GLU A 124 3.30 13.02 -0.13
C GLU A 124 4.66 12.57 0.39
N TYR A 125 5.72 12.67 -0.43
CA TYR A 125 7.09 12.44 0.03
C TYR A 125 7.50 13.49 1.07
N ALA A 126 7.19 14.76 0.86
CA ALA A 126 7.48 15.82 1.81
C ALA A 126 6.69 15.64 3.11
N ALA A 127 5.41 15.26 3.02
CA ALA A 127 4.49 15.07 4.15
C ALA A 127 4.58 13.68 4.82
N ARG A 128 5.51 12.82 4.41
CA ARG A 128 5.65 11.45 4.93
C ARG A 128 5.83 11.41 6.45
N ILE A 129 5.30 10.36 7.07
CA ILE A 129 5.42 10.15 8.51
C ILE A 129 6.74 9.45 8.80
N LYS A 130 7.62 10.13 9.54
CA LYS A 130 8.95 9.64 9.92
C LYS A 130 8.91 9.07 11.34
N ARG A 131 8.83 7.75 11.46
CA ARG A 131 8.73 7.07 12.75
C ARG A 131 10.12 6.89 13.36
N THR A 132 10.25 7.23 14.63
CA THR A 132 11.50 7.10 15.40
C THR A 132 11.49 5.82 16.24
N GLY A 133 11.42 4.66 15.58
CA GLY A 133 11.54 3.35 16.21
C GLY A 133 10.23 2.66 16.61
N VAL A 134 9.07 3.29 16.44
CA VAL A 134 7.77 2.60 16.53
C VAL A 134 7.71 1.58 15.40
N ILE A 135 7.66 0.28 15.71
CA ILE A 135 7.70 -0.79 14.68
C ILE A 135 6.36 -0.92 13.94
N ASN A 136 5.27 -1.08 14.68
CA ASN A 136 3.93 -1.11 14.12
C ASN A 136 3.50 0.30 13.77
N ALA A 137 3.47 0.64 12.47
CA ALA A 137 3.13 1.99 12.03
C ALA A 137 1.78 2.48 12.58
N TRP A 138 0.81 1.59 12.80
CA TRP A 138 -0.52 1.97 13.32
C TRP A 138 -0.51 2.42 14.79
N ASP A 139 0.54 2.10 15.55
CA ASP A 139 0.70 2.59 16.91
C ASP A 139 1.33 3.99 16.96
N ASP A 140 1.82 4.50 15.83
CA ASP A 140 2.19 5.90 15.68
C ASP A 140 0.92 6.74 15.41
N PRO A 141 0.55 7.69 16.30
CA PRO A 141 -0.68 8.48 16.13
C PRO A 141 -0.68 9.32 14.86
N ALA A 142 0.47 9.86 14.43
CA ALA A 142 0.54 10.68 13.23
C ALA A 142 0.29 9.85 11.97
N PHE A 143 0.79 8.61 11.93
CA PHE A 143 0.48 7.68 10.85
C PHE A 143 -1.00 7.28 10.87
N ALA A 144 -1.53 6.85 12.01
CA ALA A 144 -2.92 6.44 12.12
C ALA A 144 -3.85 7.58 11.68
N ASP A 145 -3.62 8.80 12.17
CA ASP A 145 -4.42 9.98 11.82
C ASP A 145 -4.28 10.37 10.35
N ALA A 146 -3.09 10.26 9.75
CA ALA A 146 -2.91 10.49 8.32
C ALA A 146 -3.76 9.50 7.49
N VAL A 147 -3.79 8.23 7.88
CA VAL A 147 -4.63 7.21 7.23
C VAL A 147 -6.11 7.52 7.43
N ARG A 148 -6.55 7.89 8.65
CA ARG A 148 -7.95 8.26 8.91
C ARG A 148 -8.39 9.49 8.12
N LYS A 149 -7.51 10.51 8.01
CA LYS A 149 -7.77 11.75 7.25
C LYS A 149 -7.99 11.53 5.75
N THR A 150 -7.59 10.38 5.20
CA THR A 150 -7.93 10.04 3.82
C THR A 150 -9.43 9.89 3.60
N GLY A 151 -10.21 9.61 4.66
CA GLY A 151 -11.65 9.35 4.60
C GLY A 151 -12.01 8.09 3.80
N ARG A 152 -11.03 7.24 3.47
CA ARG A 152 -11.25 6.04 2.65
C ARG A 152 -11.53 4.83 3.53
N LYS A 153 -12.59 4.10 3.18
CA LYS A 153 -12.97 2.85 3.85
C LYS A 153 -12.01 1.71 3.51
N ASN A 154 -11.48 1.72 2.29
CA ASN A 154 -10.57 0.69 1.81
C ASN A 154 -9.13 1.22 1.83
N ILE A 155 -8.20 0.33 2.18
CA ILE A 155 -6.77 0.62 2.18
C ILE A 155 -6.08 -0.41 1.29
N LEU A 156 -5.36 0.06 0.28
CA LEU A 156 -4.36 -0.73 -0.44
C LEU A 156 -3.01 -0.49 0.24
N ILE A 157 -2.49 -1.48 0.94
CA ILE A 157 -1.24 -1.36 1.71
C ILE A 157 -0.12 -2.18 1.07
N ALA A 158 1.08 -1.62 1.02
CA ALA A 158 2.31 -2.32 0.63
C ALA A 158 3.47 -1.84 1.51
N GLY A 159 4.42 -2.72 1.83
CA GLY A 159 5.58 -2.31 2.62
C GLY A 159 6.62 -3.39 2.90
N LEU A 160 7.72 -2.98 3.54
CA LEU A 160 8.87 -3.83 3.86
C LEU A 160 9.42 -3.57 5.28
N THR A 161 9.82 -4.59 6.05
CA THR A 161 9.67 -6.03 5.73
C THR A 161 8.24 -6.51 6.00
N THR A 162 7.81 -7.54 5.28
CA THR A 162 6.42 -8.01 5.33
C THR A 162 6.01 -8.47 6.73
N ASP A 163 6.89 -9.20 7.40
CA ASP A 163 6.66 -9.85 8.69
C ASP A 163 6.61 -8.86 9.87
N VAL A 164 7.25 -7.69 9.74
CA VAL A 164 7.41 -6.73 10.84
C VAL A 164 6.72 -5.40 10.54
N CYS A 165 6.99 -4.80 9.39
CA CYS A 165 6.49 -3.46 9.07
C CYS A 165 5.16 -3.47 8.30
N LEU A 166 4.74 -4.60 7.72
CA LEU A 166 3.49 -4.66 6.95
C LEU A 166 2.34 -5.37 7.68
N VAL A 167 2.56 -6.61 8.12
CA VAL A 167 1.51 -7.43 8.73
C VAL A 167 0.94 -6.80 10.01
N PRO A 168 1.75 -6.34 10.98
CA PRO A 168 1.23 -5.70 12.20
C PRO A 168 0.35 -4.47 11.96
N PRO A 169 0.73 -3.49 11.11
CA PRO A 169 -0.15 -2.35 10.84
C PRO A 169 -1.37 -2.73 10.01
N GLU A 170 -1.31 -3.72 9.12
CA GLU A 170 -2.50 -4.23 8.42
C GLU A 170 -3.51 -4.83 9.39
N LEU A 171 -3.06 -5.69 10.31
CA LEU A 171 -3.91 -6.29 11.33
C LEU A 171 -4.48 -5.22 12.27
N SER A 172 -3.65 -4.27 12.69
CA SER A 172 -4.09 -3.15 13.52
C SER A 172 -5.10 -2.28 12.81
N ALA A 173 -4.89 -1.98 11.52
CA ALA A 173 -5.85 -1.29 10.69
C ALA A 173 -7.17 -2.04 10.67
N ARG A 174 -7.17 -3.35 10.35
CA ARG A 174 -8.41 -4.13 10.28
C ARG A 174 -9.18 -4.19 11.60
N LEU A 175 -8.47 -4.33 12.73
CA LEU A 175 -9.09 -4.43 14.05
C LEU A 175 -9.56 -3.07 14.59
N LYS A 176 -8.84 -1.99 14.27
CA LYS A 176 -9.09 -0.63 14.80
C LYS A 176 -9.86 0.26 13.80
N ALA A 177 -10.00 -0.14 12.53
CA ALA A 177 -10.75 0.57 11.49
C ALA A 177 -12.26 0.32 11.57
N SER A 178 -12.74 -0.62 12.39
CA SER A 178 -14.16 -0.67 12.78
C SER A 178 -14.59 0.52 13.65
N MET A 179 -13.65 1.41 14.01
CA MET A 179 -13.88 2.67 14.72
C MET A 179 -13.77 3.91 13.80
N LEU A 180 -13.76 3.72 12.48
CA LEU A 180 -13.92 4.77 11.45
C LEU A 180 -15.40 4.94 11.09
#